data_AF-A0A7W0Q7H1-F1
#
_entry.id   AF-A0A7W0Q7H1-F1
#
_cell.length_a   1.000
_cell.length_b   1.000
_cell.length_c   1.000
_cell.angle_alpha   90.00
_cell.angle_beta   90.00
_cell.angle_gamma   90.00
#
_symmetry.space_group_name_H-M   'P 1'
#
loop_
_entity.id
_entity.type
_entity.pdbx_description
1 polymer ?
#
loop_
_entity_poly.entity_id
_entity_poly.type
_entity_poly.pdbx_seq_one_letter_code
_entity_poly.pdbx_strand_id
1 'polypeptide(L)'
;MFWCSLVSAALLAGTGCKKKEGDTEAAKTEVKKAQEEVRDQQKDVVDEKRDVTEAQKDVTAAKVDLAQARADLEKAVAERTAKLDARIDELERRGDAKSKEAAIKFRARRDEAKVKMSAMGERTESNWDAFKSDVSTSWDQLERDVDAAF
;
A
#
# COMPACT_ATOMS: atom_id res chain seq x y z
N MET A 1 -22.02 -7.69 36.56
CA MET A 1 -23.32 -8.40 36.52
C MET A 1 -23.04 -9.87 36.19
N PHE A 2 -22.31 -10.62 37.02
CA PHE A 2 -22.83 -11.39 38.17
C PHE A 2 -24.28 -11.82 38.02
N TRP A 3 -24.50 -12.98 37.42
CA TRP A 3 -25.71 -13.76 37.63
C TRP A 3 -25.32 -15.20 37.98
N CYS A 4 -25.18 -15.44 39.28
CA CYS A 4 -25.32 -16.76 39.87
C CYS A 4 -26.80 -17.14 39.79
N SER A 5 -27.13 -18.20 39.06
CA SER A 5 -28.40 -18.90 39.22
C SER A 5 -28.13 -20.37 39.52
N LEU A 6 -28.17 -20.67 40.81
CA LEU A 6 -28.88 -21.81 41.41
C LEU A 6 -29.48 -22.81 40.41
N VAL A 7 -28.94 -24.02 40.36
CA VAL A 7 -29.76 -25.20 40.11
C VAL A 7 -29.47 -26.24 41.18
N SER A 8 -30.52 -26.44 41.96
CA SER A 8 -30.68 -27.24 43.16
C SER A 8 -30.17 -28.68 43.07
N ALA A 9 -29.61 -29.13 44.19
CA ALA A 9 -29.50 -30.53 44.54
C ALA A 9 -30.89 -31.16 44.64
N ALA A 10 -31.16 -32.18 43.82
CA ALA A 10 -32.24 -33.13 44.01
C ALA A 10 -31.64 -34.55 44.02
N LEU A 11 -31.26 -34.98 45.22
CA LEU A 11 -31.06 -36.37 45.57
C LEU A 11 -32.45 -37.04 45.65
N LEU A 12 -32.79 -37.90 44.69
CA LEU A 12 -33.84 -38.90 44.86
C LEU A 12 -33.32 -40.26 44.39
N ALA A 13 -33.55 -41.24 45.26
CA ALA A 13 -33.07 -42.60 45.25
C ALA A 13 -33.68 -43.47 44.14
N GLY A 14 -32.98 -44.54 43.77
CA GLY A 14 -33.56 -45.64 42.99
C GLY A 14 -32.56 -46.31 42.05
N THR A 15 -31.98 -47.43 42.49
CA THR A 15 -31.54 -48.57 41.67
C THR A 15 -30.78 -48.26 40.36
N GLY A 16 -29.44 -48.35 40.38
CA GLY A 16 -28.69 -48.43 39.11
C GLY A 16 -27.26 -47.87 39.11
N CYS A 17 -26.48 -48.02 40.19
CA CYS A 17 -25.06 -47.68 40.17
C CYS A 17 -24.24 -48.74 39.40
N LYS A 18 -24.31 -48.71 38.07
CA LYS A 18 -23.32 -49.38 37.19
C LYS A 18 -23.07 -48.65 35.87
N LYS A 19 -23.71 -47.50 35.62
CA LYS A 19 -23.61 -46.76 34.34
C LYS A 19 -22.97 -45.37 34.43
N LYS A 20 -22.79 -44.81 35.64
CA LYS A 20 -22.30 -43.42 35.83
C LYS A 20 -20.78 -43.24 35.74
N GLU A 21 -19.99 -44.29 35.95
CA GLU A 21 -18.52 -44.18 35.86
C GLU A 21 -18.07 -43.96 34.41
N GLY A 22 -18.69 -44.64 33.44
CA GLY A 22 -18.40 -44.48 32.01
C GLY A 22 -18.74 -43.09 31.47
N ASP A 23 -19.88 -42.52 31.86
CA ASP A 23 -20.29 -41.17 31.44
C ASP A 23 -19.40 -40.07 32.04
N THR A 24 -18.91 -40.26 33.28
CA THR A 24 -18.05 -39.27 33.94
C THR A 24 -16.64 -39.27 33.36
N GLU A 25 -16.09 -40.45 33.03
CA GLU A 25 -14.78 -40.57 32.38
C GLU A 25 -14.83 -40.13 30.90
N ALA A 26 -15.94 -40.38 30.19
CA ALA A 26 -16.19 -39.84 28.86
C ALA A 26 -16.25 -38.30 28.91
N ALA A 27 -17.01 -37.72 29.85
CA ALA A 27 -17.09 -36.27 30.02
C ALA A 27 -15.73 -35.63 30.37
N LYS A 28 -14.91 -36.26 31.22
CA LYS A 28 -13.55 -35.79 31.50
C LYS A 28 -12.65 -35.82 30.27
N THR A 29 -12.80 -36.83 29.43
CA THR A 29 -12.00 -36.98 28.20
C THR A 29 -12.38 -35.92 27.17
N GLU A 30 -13.67 -35.67 26.99
CA GLU A 30 -14.19 -34.61 26.11
C GLU A 30 -13.78 -33.21 26.60
N VAL A 31 -13.82 -32.94 27.92
CA VAL A 31 -13.34 -31.68 28.49
C VAL A 31 -11.84 -31.49 28.25
N LYS A 32 -11.02 -32.55 28.37
CA LYS A 32 -9.58 -32.48 28.06
C LYS A 32 -9.32 -32.17 26.59
N LYS A 33 -10.03 -32.83 25.66
CA LYS A 33 -9.93 -32.54 24.22
C LYS A 33 -10.35 -31.12 23.91
N ALA A 34 -11.48 -30.65 24.46
CA ALA A 34 -11.94 -29.28 24.27
C ALA A 34 -10.94 -28.26 24.83
N GLN A 35 -10.27 -28.58 25.96
CA GLN A 35 -9.22 -27.73 26.53
C GLN A 35 -7.96 -27.68 25.65
N GLU A 36 -7.57 -28.80 25.03
CA GLU A 36 -6.48 -28.85 24.05
C GLU A 36 -6.83 -28.07 22.79
N GLU A 37 -8.04 -28.23 22.26
CA GLU A 37 -8.51 -27.51 21.06
C GLU A 37 -8.59 -26.00 21.30
N VAL A 38 -9.09 -25.56 22.46
CA VAL A 38 -9.08 -24.13 22.85
C VAL A 38 -7.64 -23.61 22.97
N ARG A 39 -6.71 -24.42 23.48
CA ARG A 39 -5.30 -24.04 23.59
C ARG A 39 -4.65 -23.90 22.23
N ASP A 40 -4.97 -24.76 21.28
CA ASP A 40 -4.45 -24.70 19.91
C ASP A 40 -5.06 -23.52 19.15
N GLN A 41 -6.37 -23.28 19.25
CA GLN A 41 -7.01 -22.07 18.73
C GLN A 41 -6.40 -20.78 19.31
N GLN A 42 -6.02 -20.78 20.59
CA GLN A 42 -5.32 -19.64 21.19
C GLN A 42 -3.94 -19.41 20.58
N LYS A 43 -3.20 -20.46 20.21
CA LYS A 43 -1.92 -20.33 19.51
C LYS A 43 -2.15 -19.79 18.10
N ASP A 44 -3.12 -20.33 17.38
CA ASP A 44 -3.44 -19.90 16.01
C ASP A 44 -3.79 -18.40 15.98
N VAL A 45 -4.59 -17.92 16.94
CA VAL A 45 -4.92 -16.49 17.07
C VAL A 45 -3.68 -15.64 17.40
N VAL A 46 -2.73 -16.16 18.18
CA VAL A 46 -1.47 -15.45 18.48
C VAL A 46 -0.58 -15.36 17.24
N ASP A 47 -0.47 -16.45 16.48
CA ASP A 47 0.29 -16.48 15.24
C ASP A 47 -0.34 -15.58 14.18
N GLU A 48 -1.67 -15.61 13.99
CA GLU A 48 -2.38 -14.72 13.06
C GLU A 48 -2.21 -13.24 13.45
N LYS A 49 -2.23 -12.92 14.76
CA LYS A 49 -1.93 -11.56 15.22
C LYS A 49 -0.50 -11.13 14.92
N ARG A 50 0.47 -12.04 15.01
CA ARG A 50 1.86 -11.77 14.62
C ARG A 50 1.93 -11.50 13.13
N ASP A 51 1.29 -12.33 12.31
CA ASP A 51 1.29 -12.19 10.86
C ASP A 51 0.63 -10.88 10.41
N VAL A 52 -0.49 -10.48 11.03
CA VAL A 52 -1.12 -9.17 10.80
C VAL A 52 -0.18 -8.02 11.21
N THR A 53 0.56 -8.17 12.30
CA THR A 53 1.51 -7.14 12.76
C THR A 53 2.68 -7.00 11.78
N GLU A 54 3.23 -8.10 11.29
CA GLU A 54 4.28 -8.07 10.26
C GLU A 54 3.75 -7.47 8.95
N ALA A 55 2.56 -7.88 8.48
CA ALA A 55 1.93 -7.29 7.30
C ALA A 55 1.70 -5.76 7.44
N GLN A 56 1.37 -5.28 8.64
CA GLN A 56 1.25 -3.84 8.91
C GLN A 56 2.60 -3.11 8.81
N LYS A 57 3.70 -3.74 9.26
CA LYS A 57 5.05 -3.19 9.09
C LYS A 57 5.42 -3.11 7.61
N ASP A 58 5.16 -4.17 6.85
CA ASP A 58 5.44 -4.22 5.42
C ASP A 58 4.68 -3.12 4.65
N VAL A 59 3.38 -2.96 4.94
CA VAL A 59 2.58 -1.86 4.37
C VAL A 59 3.12 -0.48 4.76
N THR A 60 3.64 -0.34 5.98
CA THR A 60 4.23 0.93 6.43
C THR A 60 5.53 1.22 5.69
N ALA A 61 6.39 0.22 5.52
CA ALA A 61 7.63 0.33 4.76
C ALA A 61 7.35 0.69 3.29
N ALA A 62 6.42 -0.01 2.64
CA ALA A 62 6.02 0.27 1.25
C ALA A 62 5.52 1.71 1.05
N LYS A 63 4.76 2.24 2.01
CA LYS A 63 4.32 3.66 1.98
C LYS A 63 5.49 4.65 2.07
N VAL A 64 6.51 4.35 2.88
CA VAL A 64 7.72 5.18 2.99
C VAL A 64 8.49 5.14 1.67
N ASP A 65 8.69 3.96 1.10
CA ASP A 65 9.39 3.79 -0.17
C ASP A 65 8.68 4.51 -1.32
N LEU A 66 7.34 4.44 -1.38
CA LEU A 66 6.54 5.17 -2.37
C LEU A 66 6.67 6.70 -2.19
N ALA A 67 6.66 7.18 -0.95
CA ALA A 67 6.85 8.60 -0.66
C ALA A 67 8.25 9.08 -1.09
N GLN A 68 9.29 8.29 -0.83
CA GLN A 68 10.65 8.59 -1.27
C GLN A 68 10.74 8.59 -2.81
N ALA A 69 10.18 7.59 -3.48
CA ALA A 69 10.16 7.51 -4.94
C ALA A 69 9.44 8.70 -5.59
N ARG A 70 8.38 9.22 -4.97
CA ARG A 70 7.69 10.44 -5.40
C ARG A 70 8.60 11.67 -5.28
N ALA A 71 9.26 11.85 -4.15
CA ALA A 71 10.18 12.97 -3.92
C ALA A 71 11.36 12.96 -4.91
N ASP A 72 11.93 11.78 -5.18
CA ASP A 72 13.01 11.62 -6.14
C ASP A 72 12.57 11.97 -7.58
N LEU A 73 11.35 11.55 -7.96
CA LEU A 73 10.79 11.88 -9.26
C LEU A 73 10.50 13.39 -9.41
N GLU A 74 9.93 14.02 -8.39
CA GLU A 74 9.71 15.47 -8.37
C GLU A 74 11.02 16.24 -8.57
N LYS A 75 12.07 15.85 -7.84
CA LYS A 75 13.38 16.47 -7.96
C LYS A 75 13.95 16.30 -9.36
N ALA A 76 13.92 15.08 -9.90
CA ALA A 76 14.42 14.81 -11.25
C ALA A 76 13.68 15.63 -12.32
N VAL A 77 12.36 15.76 -12.20
CA VAL A 77 11.54 16.57 -13.10
C VAL A 77 11.82 18.06 -12.96
N ALA A 78 12.02 18.56 -11.74
CA ALA A 78 12.36 19.97 -11.50
C ALA A 78 13.69 20.33 -12.16
N GLU A 79 14.70 19.46 -12.03
CA GLU A 79 16.00 19.64 -12.68
C GLU A 79 15.89 19.63 -14.21
N ARG A 80 15.13 18.69 -14.79
CA ARG A 80 14.89 18.62 -16.24
C ARG A 80 14.13 19.84 -16.76
N THR A 81 13.12 20.28 -16.02
CA THR A 81 12.37 21.51 -16.33
C THR A 81 13.31 22.71 -16.40
N ALA A 82 14.17 22.90 -15.38
CA ALA A 82 15.09 24.03 -15.37
C ALA A 82 16.05 24.02 -16.58
N LYS A 83 16.53 22.84 -16.98
CA LYS A 83 17.35 22.68 -18.19
C LYS A 83 16.58 23.01 -19.46
N LEU A 84 15.36 22.51 -19.59
CA LEU A 84 14.49 22.80 -20.74
C LEU A 84 14.17 24.29 -20.85
N ASP A 85 13.88 24.95 -19.73
CA ASP A 85 13.58 26.37 -19.67
C ASP A 85 14.78 27.20 -20.16
N ALA A 86 15.98 26.89 -19.68
CA ALA A 86 17.21 27.55 -20.12
C ALA A 86 17.45 27.40 -21.64
N ARG A 87 17.13 26.23 -22.20
CA ARG A 87 17.26 25.97 -23.64
C ARG A 87 16.18 26.66 -24.46
N ILE A 88 14.95 26.66 -23.99
CA ILE A 88 13.88 27.40 -24.66
C ILE A 88 14.21 28.90 -24.69
N ASP A 89 14.74 29.44 -23.60
CA ASP A 89 15.17 30.85 -23.54
C ASP A 89 16.38 31.13 -24.45
N GLU A 90 17.26 30.17 -24.66
CA GLU A 90 18.34 30.26 -25.65
C GLU A 90 17.80 30.26 -27.09
N LEU A 91 16.82 29.40 -27.41
CA LEU A 91 16.13 29.44 -28.70
C LEU A 91 15.50 30.82 -28.94
N GLU A 92 14.83 31.39 -27.94
CA GLU A 92 14.26 32.73 -28.09
C GLU A 92 15.30 33.82 -28.33
N ARG A 93 16.48 33.68 -27.71
CA ARG A 93 17.59 34.62 -27.89
C ARG A 93 18.20 34.57 -29.29
N ARG A 94 18.10 33.46 -30.04
CA ARG A 94 18.44 33.44 -31.49
C ARG A 94 17.59 34.43 -32.28
N GLY A 95 16.38 34.72 -31.81
CA GLY A 95 15.57 35.85 -32.28
C GLY A 95 14.86 35.65 -33.62
N ASP A 96 15.13 34.56 -34.35
CA ASP A 96 14.45 34.24 -35.60
C ASP A 96 13.00 33.76 -35.37
N ALA A 97 12.15 33.94 -36.38
CA ALA A 97 10.72 33.66 -36.27
C ALA A 97 10.44 32.18 -35.96
N LYS A 98 11.24 31.25 -36.49
CA LYS A 98 11.07 29.81 -36.25
C LYS A 98 11.46 29.44 -34.82
N SER A 99 12.53 30.02 -34.29
CA SER A 99 12.95 29.77 -32.90
C SER A 99 11.97 30.34 -31.88
N LYS A 100 11.36 31.50 -32.15
CA LYS A 100 10.29 32.06 -31.30
C LYS A 100 9.03 31.18 -31.30
N GLU A 101 8.63 30.71 -32.47
CA GLU A 101 7.48 29.79 -32.59
C GLU A 101 7.76 28.44 -31.91
N ALA A 102 8.96 27.89 -32.10
CA ALA A 102 9.40 26.67 -31.43
C ALA A 102 9.42 26.84 -29.90
N ALA A 103 9.93 27.97 -29.41
CA ALA A 103 9.95 28.27 -27.98
C ALA A 103 8.54 28.29 -27.38
N ILE A 104 7.58 28.96 -28.01
CA ILE A 104 6.18 28.97 -27.56
C ILE A 104 5.62 27.54 -27.50
N LYS A 105 5.85 26.73 -28.54
CA LYS A 105 5.41 25.33 -28.58
C LYS A 105 6.05 24.49 -27.47
N PHE A 106 7.34 24.65 -27.23
CA PHE A 106 8.05 23.91 -26.18
C PHE A 106 7.60 24.31 -24.78
N ARG A 107 7.31 25.59 -24.55
CA ARG A 107 6.73 26.06 -23.28
C ARG A 107 5.38 25.41 -23.00
N ALA A 108 4.49 25.37 -24.01
CA ALA A 108 3.20 24.72 -23.87
C ALA A 108 3.33 23.23 -23.53
N ARG A 109 4.21 22.49 -24.22
CA ARG A 109 4.45 21.07 -23.94
C ARG A 109 5.08 20.81 -22.58
N ARG A 110 5.97 21.70 -22.15
CA ARG A 110 6.59 21.67 -20.81
C ARG A 110 5.55 21.90 -19.72
N ASP A 111 4.57 22.76 -19.96
CA ASP A 111 3.46 23.01 -19.04
C ASP A 111 2.48 21.82 -19.00
N GLU A 112 2.17 21.19 -20.14
CA GLU A 112 1.41 19.94 -20.20
C GLU A 112 2.12 18.80 -19.44
N ALA A 113 3.43 18.66 -19.61
CA ALA A 113 4.24 17.68 -18.89
C ALA A 113 4.25 17.93 -17.37
N LYS A 114 4.26 19.20 -16.93
CA LYS A 114 4.08 19.57 -15.52
C LYS A 114 2.70 19.21 -15.00
N VAL A 115 1.64 19.40 -15.79
CA VAL A 115 0.28 19.01 -15.38
C VAL A 115 0.18 17.49 -15.18
N LYS A 116 0.79 16.69 -16.08
CA LYS A 116 0.90 15.24 -15.89
C LYS A 116 1.61 14.89 -14.58
N MET A 117 2.64 15.65 -14.22
CA MET A 117 3.37 15.48 -12.96
C MET A 117 2.55 15.86 -11.72
N SER A 118 1.70 16.88 -11.79
CA SER A 118 0.79 17.22 -10.70
C SER A 118 -0.25 16.12 -10.42
N ALA A 119 -0.59 15.30 -11.42
CA ALA A 119 -1.48 14.14 -11.26
C ALA A 119 -0.84 12.95 -10.51
N MET A 120 0.43 13.07 -10.09
CA MET A 120 1.18 12.05 -9.35
C MET A 120 0.57 11.72 -7.98
N GLY A 121 -0.02 12.71 -7.31
CA GLY A 121 -0.59 12.56 -5.96
C GLY A 121 -1.76 11.58 -5.88
N GLU A 122 -2.50 11.40 -6.98
CA GLU A 122 -3.70 10.57 -7.06
C GLU A 122 -3.42 9.08 -7.39
N ARG A 123 -2.15 8.70 -7.62
CA ARG A 123 -1.80 7.36 -8.14
C ARG A 123 -1.47 6.36 -7.05
N THR A 124 -1.99 5.13 -7.20
CA THR A 124 -1.70 3.95 -6.37
C THR A 124 -0.41 3.25 -6.82
N GLU A 125 0.17 2.39 -5.97
CA GLU A 125 1.35 1.57 -6.31
C GLU A 125 1.17 0.77 -7.59
N SER A 126 -0.02 0.21 -7.83
CA SER A 126 -0.31 -0.64 -8.99
C SER A 126 -0.12 0.06 -10.35
N ASN A 127 -0.21 1.39 -10.40
CA ASN A 127 -0.05 2.18 -11.62
C ASN A 127 1.20 3.07 -11.59
N TRP A 128 2.02 2.94 -10.55
CA TRP A 128 3.17 3.81 -10.31
C TRP A 128 4.25 3.68 -11.37
N ASP A 129 4.62 2.45 -11.74
CA ASP A 129 5.66 2.20 -12.74
C ASP A 129 5.23 2.66 -14.14
N ALA A 130 3.96 2.39 -14.50
CA ALA A 130 3.40 2.85 -15.76
C ALA A 130 3.39 4.39 -15.84
N PHE A 131 3.00 5.06 -14.75
CA PHE A 131 3.05 6.51 -14.66
C PHE A 131 4.48 7.05 -14.81
N LYS A 132 5.44 6.48 -14.07
CA LYS A 132 6.85 6.87 -14.13
C LYS A 132 7.40 6.74 -15.55
N SER A 133 7.05 5.65 -16.24
CA SER A 133 7.43 5.42 -17.64
C SER A 133 6.82 6.44 -18.59
N ASP A 134 5.52 6.76 -18.46
CA ASP A 134 4.85 7.76 -19.30
C ASP A 134 5.45 9.17 -19.11
N VAL A 135 5.69 9.54 -17.86
CA VAL A 135 6.35 10.80 -17.49
C VAL A 135 7.74 10.85 -18.12
N SER A 136 8.60 9.85 -17.89
CA SER A 136 9.95 9.82 -18.45
C SER A 136 9.92 9.95 -19.96
N THR A 137 9.08 9.15 -20.63
CA THR A 137 8.95 9.16 -22.10
C THR A 137 8.52 10.54 -22.61
N SER A 138 7.56 11.18 -21.94
CA SER A 138 7.08 12.53 -22.31
C SER A 138 8.21 13.57 -22.20
N TRP A 139 8.98 13.53 -21.11
CA TRP A 139 10.12 14.43 -20.91
C TRP A 139 11.27 14.14 -21.87
N ASP A 140 11.62 12.88 -22.09
CA ASP A 140 12.70 12.47 -23.01
C ASP A 140 12.38 12.84 -24.47
N GLN A 141 11.09 12.80 -24.86
CA GLN A 141 10.66 13.28 -26.17
C GLN A 141 10.75 14.81 -26.26
N LEU A 142 10.33 15.53 -25.22
CA LEU A 142 10.41 16.99 -25.18
C LEU A 142 11.86 17.47 -25.27
N GLU A 143 12.78 16.85 -24.51
CA GLU A 143 14.22 17.16 -24.57
C GLU A 143 14.78 16.94 -25.96
N ARG A 144 14.49 15.79 -26.59
CA ARG A 144 14.91 15.50 -27.97
C ARG A 144 14.37 16.49 -29.00
N ASP A 145 13.11 16.91 -28.86
CA ASP A 145 12.53 17.86 -29.80
C ASP A 145 13.10 19.26 -29.63
N VAL A 146 13.41 19.67 -28.39
CA VAL A 146 14.13 20.92 -28.11
C VAL A 146 15.54 20.83 -28.69
N ASP A 147 16.25 19.72 -28.50
CA ASP A 147 17.56 19.43 -29.11
C ASP A 147 17.55 19.57 -30.62
N ALA A 148 16.56 18.99 -31.28
CA ALA A 148 16.44 19.02 -32.73
C ALA A 148 16.14 20.43 -33.30
N ALA A 149 15.74 21.38 -32.46
CA ALA A 149 15.48 22.77 -32.86
C ALA A 149 16.71 23.68 -32.77
N PHE A 150 17.83 23.20 -32.21
CA PHE A 150 19.11 23.92 -32.20
C PHE A 150 19.93 23.65 -33.45
#